data_AF-A0AAN7V070-F1
#
_entry.id   AF-A0AAN7V070-F1
#
_cell.length_a   1.000
_cell.length_b   1.000
_cell.length_c   1.000
_cell.angle_alpha   90.00
_cell.angle_beta   90.00
_cell.angle_gamma   90.00
#
_symmetry.space_group_name_H-M   'P 1'
#
loop_
_entity.id
_entity.type
_entity.pdbx_description
1 polymer ?
#
loop_
_entity_poly.entity_id
_entity_poly.type
_entity_poly.pdbx_seq_one_letter_code
_entity_poly.pdbx_strand_id
1 'polypeptide(L)'
;MTSAIKATIDEFTSPSQPSKPPFSQSRITQKIRSNHSKRTEPLDSIRETSPDTGAKSDVDDSMSSTTALDPESPPLQSTTKPRRFPNAENITVDTINSHTYTAECPPLDIFIRTSNVTRLSDFMLWQCHENTHIFFLKCFWPEFDLWHFLPVLLEWQWRQKKLLEKESPRK
;
A
#
# COMPACT_ATOMS: atom_id res chain seq x y z
N MET A 1 -37.90 -3.66 33.10
CA MET A 1 -36.98 -2.60 32.61
C MET A 1 -35.95 -3.22 31.66
N THR A 2 -36.37 -3.72 30.48
CA THR A 2 -35.47 -4.51 29.59
C THR A 2 -35.83 -4.43 28.12
N SER A 3 -36.78 -3.56 27.73
CA SER A 3 -37.19 -3.39 26.33
C SER A 3 -36.18 -2.54 25.55
N ALA A 4 -35.67 -1.47 26.17
CA ALA A 4 -34.71 -0.57 25.52
C ALA A 4 -33.38 -1.26 25.15
N ILE A 5 -32.88 -2.15 26.01
CA ILE A 5 -31.61 -2.87 25.76
C ILE A 5 -31.78 -3.90 24.64
N LYS A 6 -32.93 -4.59 24.56
CA LYS A 6 -33.22 -5.52 23.46
C LYS A 6 -33.32 -4.79 22.12
N ALA A 7 -34.00 -3.63 22.09
CA ALA A 7 -34.12 -2.83 20.88
C ALA A 7 -32.77 -2.35 20.33
N THR A 8 -31.84 -1.95 21.21
CA THR A 8 -30.50 -1.55 20.80
C THR A 8 -29.69 -2.72 20.23
N ILE A 9 -29.78 -3.91 20.83
CA ILE A 9 -29.06 -5.07 20.31
C ILE A 9 -29.58 -5.47 18.93
N ASP A 10 -30.89 -5.50 18.72
CA ASP A 10 -31.47 -5.84 17.42
C ASP A 10 -31.10 -4.82 16.31
N GLU A 11 -31.01 -3.53 16.66
CA GLU A 11 -30.56 -2.48 15.73
C GLU A 11 -29.11 -2.66 15.29
N PHE A 12 -28.21 -2.99 16.23
CA PHE A 12 -26.77 -3.18 15.93
C PHE A 12 -26.42 -4.54 15.32
N THR A 13 -27.29 -5.54 15.45
CA THR A 13 -27.06 -6.89 14.88
C THR A 13 -27.63 -7.02 13.47
N SER A 14 -28.43 -6.05 13.01
CA SER A 14 -29.03 -6.06 11.68
C SER A 14 -28.04 -5.58 10.61
N PRO A 15 -27.90 -6.28 9.47
CA PRO A 15 -26.99 -5.85 8.40
C PRO A 15 -27.42 -4.49 7.84
N SER A 16 -26.49 -3.54 7.79
CA SER A 16 -26.72 -2.20 7.27
C SER A 16 -27.29 -2.28 5.85
N GLN A 17 -28.41 -1.60 5.60
CA GLN A 17 -28.98 -1.48 4.25
C GLN A 17 -27.90 -0.96 3.29
N PRO A 18 -27.71 -1.59 2.11
CA PRO A 18 -26.73 -1.12 1.15
C PRO A 18 -27.07 0.31 0.74
N SER A 19 -26.22 1.25 1.15
CA SER A 19 -26.27 2.64 0.73
C SER A 19 -26.22 2.67 -0.80
N LYS A 20 -27.18 3.35 -1.43
CA LYS A 20 -27.16 3.56 -2.88
C LYS A 20 -25.86 4.28 -3.22
N PRO A 21 -25.05 3.78 -4.17
CA PRO A 21 -23.81 4.44 -4.52
C PRO A 21 -24.11 5.89 -4.95
N PRO A 22 -23.24 6.85 -4.62
CA PRO A 22 -23.45 8.27 -4.92
C PRO A 22 -23.51 8.59 -6.42
N PHE A 23 -23.32 7.59 -7.29
CA PHE A 23 -23.31 7.72 -8.74
C PHE A 23 -24.11 6.60 -9.39
N SER A 24 -24.91 6.95 -10.40
CA SER A 24 -25.63 5.98 -11.23
C SER A 24 -24.65 5.17 -12.10
N GLN A 25 -24.76 3.83 -12.06
CA GLN A 25 -24.01 2.94 -12.95
C GLN A 25 -24.25 3.25 -14.44
N SER A 26 -25.46 3.70 -14.78
CA SER A 26 -25.83 4.15 -16.13
C SER A 26 -25.00 5.37 -16.56
N ARG A 27 -24.76 6.30 -15.64
CA ARG A 27 -23.97 7.51 -15.91
C ARG A 27 -22.48 7.20 -16.09
N ILE A 28 -21.95 6.25 -15.33
CA ILE A 28 -20.57 5.76 -15.45
C ILE A 28 -20.37 5.07 -16.81
N THR A 29 -21.24 4.11 -17.14
CA THR A 29 -21.17 3.36 -18.42
C THR A 29 -21.33 4.26 -19.63
N GLN A 30 -22.24 5.23 -19.59
CA GLN A 30 -22.43 6.19 -20.69
C GLN A 30 -21.19 7.06 -20.91
N LYS A 31 -20.51 7.49 -19.85
CA LYS A 31 -19.30 8.33 -19.94
C LYS A 31 -18.08 7.56 -20.46
N ILE A 32 -17.95 6.28 -20.09
CA ILE A 32 -16.94 5.39 -20.67
C ILE A 32 -17.19 5.24 -22.18
N ARG A 33 -18.44 4.96 -22.56
CA ARG A 33 -18.81 4.74 -23.97
C ARG A 33 -18.61 6.00 -24.84
N SER A 34 -18.93 7.19 -24.31
CA SER A 34 -18.72 8.45 -25.06
C SER A 34 -17.24 8.81 -25.23
N ASN A 35 -16.36 8.41 -24.30
CA ASN A 35 -14.92 8.62 -24.45
C ASN A 35 -14.31 7.70 -25.51
N HIS A 36 -14.77 6.45 -25.60
CA HIS A 36 -14.28 5.52 -26.63
C HIS A 36 -14.76 5.86 -28.05
N SER A 37 -15.95 6.44 -28.20
CA SER A 37 -16.49 6.81 -29.52
C SER A 37 -15.80 8.03 -30.15
N LYS A 38 -15.00 8.80 -29.40
CA LYS A 38 -14.21 9.92 -29.94
C LYS A 38 -12.87 9.49 -30.56
N ARG A 39 -12.49 8.20 -30.45
CA ARG A 39 -11.13 7.71 -30.80
C ARG A 39 -11.06 6.79 -32.03
N THR A 40 -12.12 6.66 -32.81
CA THR A 40 -12.22 5.81 -34.01
C THR A 40 -12.88 6.66 -35.10
N GLU A 41 -12.27 7.07 -36.23
CA GLU A 41 -11.43 6.44 -37.28
C GLU A 41 -10.80 7.58 -38.17
N PRO A 42 -10.10 7.33 -39.30
CA PRO A 42 -8.79 6.69 -39.51
C PRO A 42 -7.77 7.62 -40.23
N LEU A 43 -6.50 7.21 -40.28
CA LEU A 43 -5.36 7.94 -40.90
C LEU A 43 -5.42 7.94 -42.44
N ASP A 44 -5.15 9.08 -43.08
CA ASP A 44 -4.48 9.13 -44.39
C ASP A 44 -3.68 10.45 -44.60
N SER A 45 -2.54 10.27 -45.27
CA SER A 45 -1.43 11.16 -45.67
C SER A 45 -1.72 12.66 -45.93
N ILE A 46 -0.81 13.55 -45.48
CA ILE A 46 0.03 14.43 -46.33
C ILE A 46 1.02 15.24 -45.46
N ARG A 47 2.26 15.29 -45.95
CA ARG A 47 3.44 16.04 -45.51
C ARG A 47 3.28 17.54 -45.81
N GLU A 48 3.71 18.45 -44.93
CA GLU A 48 4.57 19.62 -45.27
C GLU A 48 5.00 20.49 -44.06
N THR A 49 6.31 20.78 -44.03
CA THR A 49 7.08 21.96 -43.59
C THR A 49 6.80 22.72 -42.27
N SER A 50 7.90 22.86 -41.50
CA SER A 50 8.18 23.77 -40.36
C SER A 50 8.04 25.28 -40.69
N PRO A 51 8.45 26.23 -39.81
CA PRO A 51 8.15 26.52 -38.38
C PRO A 51 7.71 28.00 -38.18
N ASP A 52 6.99 28.38 -37.10
CA ASP A 52 7.23 29.66 -36.40
C ASP A 52 6.43 29.87 -35.09
N THR A 53 7.12 30.50 -34.14
CA THR A 53 6.77 31.35 -32.98
C THR A 53 5.31 31.54 -32.56
N GLY A 54 5.05 31.38 -31.26
CA GLY A 54 3.85 31.91 -30.60
C GLY A 54 3.68 31.47 -29.16
N ALA A 55 4.26 32.21 -28.22
CA ALA A 55 4.05 32.06 -26.79
C ALA A 55 2.57 32.13 -26.39
N LYS A 56 2.06 31.11 -25.69
CA LYS A 56 1.04 31.24 -24.63
C LYS A 56 1.26 30.17 -23.56
N SER A 57 1.44 30.65 -22.35
CA SER A 57 1.43 29.92 -21.09
C SER A 57 0.03 29.38 -20.78
N ASP A 58 -0.08 28.08 -20.53
CA ASP A 58 -1.15 27.48 -19.73
C ASP A 58 -0.57 26.21 -19.07
N VAL A 59 0.00 26.36 -17.88
CA VAL A 59 0.41 25.25 -17.02
C VAL A 59 -0.75 24.98 -16.07
N ASP A 60 -1.62 24.05 -16.45
CA ASP A 60 -2.60 23.44 -15.54
C ASP A 60 -2.10 22.03 -15.20
N ASP A 61 -1.22 21.95 -14.19
CA ASP A 61 -0.72 20.68 -13.65
C ASP A 61 -1.76 20.07 -12.70
N SER A 62 -2.88 19.61 -13.26
CA SER A 62 -3.78 18.66 -12.60
C SER A 62 -3.35 17.24 -12.95
N MET A 63 -2.25 16.78 -12.37
CA MET A 63 -1.81 15.38 -12.44
C MET A 63 -2.71 14.49 -11.56
N SER A 64 -3.93 14.23 -12.02
CA SER A 64 -4.64 13.01 -11.62
C SER A 64 -4.07 11.85 -12.43
N SER A 65 -3.00 11.25 -11.94
CA SER A 65 -2.52 9.95 -12.43
C SER A 65 -3.51 8.87 -12.00
N THR A 66 -4.63 8.79 -12.71
CA THR A 66 -5.42 7.56 -12.75
C THR A 66 -4.54 6.54 -13.47
N THR A 67 -4.30 5.41 -12.81
CA THR A 67 -3.55 4.27 -13.31
C THR A 67 -4.24 3.74 -14.58
N ALA A 68 -3.89 4.33 -15.73
CA ALA A 68 -4.26 3.80 -17.02
C ALA A 68 -3.40 2.55 -17.23
N LEU A 69 -4.02 1.39 -17.06
CA LEU A 69 -3.43 0.09 -17.35
C LEU A 69 -2.85 0.11 -18.77
N ASP A 70 -1.57 -0.23 -18.88
CA ASP A 70 -0.89 -0.38 -20.17
C ASP A 70 -1.67 -1.36 -21.06
N PRO A 71 -2.01 -0.99 -22.32
CA PRO A 71 -2.81 -1.82 -23.22
C PRO A 71 -2.07 -3.06 -23.76
N GLU A 72 -0.83 -3.30 -23.34
CA GLU A 72 0.03 -4.36 -23.86
C GLU A 72 0.34 -5.46 -22.83
N SER A 73 -0.60 -5.71 -21.92
CA SER A 73 -0.57 -6.94 -21.12
C SER A 73 -0.78 -8.15 -22.04
N PRO A 74 0.11 -9.16 -22.03
CA PRO A 74 -0.07 -10.36 -22.84
C PRO A 74 -1.43 -11.01 -22.54
N PRO A 75 -2.08 -11.65 -23.53
CA PRO A 75 -3.36 -12.31 -23.33
C PRO A 75 -3.22 -13.29 -22.16
N LEU A 76 -4.10 -13.14 -21.15
CA LEU A 76 -4.28 -14.10 -20.06
C LEU A 76 -4.61 -15.47 -20.68
N GLN A 77 -3.58 -16.26 -20.97
CA GLN A 77 -3.74 -17.69 -21.19
C GLN A 77 -4.29 -18.24 -19.88
N SER A 78 -5.56 -18.63 -19.92
CA SER A 78 -6.32 -19.21 -18.83
C SER A 78 -5.83 -20.64 -18.51
N THR A 79 -4.53 -20.80 -18.26
CA THR A 79 -4.04 -21.95 -17.49
C THR A 79 -4.32 -21.68 -16.02
N THR A 80 -5.60 -21.57 -15.66
CA THR A 80 -6.03 -21.42 -14.28
C THR A 80 -5.82 -22.77 -13.62
N LYS A 81 -4.58 -23.02 -13.14
CA LYS A 81 -4.35 -24.08 -12.17
C LYS A 81 -5.40 -23.91 -11.07
N PRO A 82 -6.14 -24.96 -10.70
CA PRO A 82 -7.12 -24.85 -9.64
C PRO A 82 -6.43 -24.30 -8.40
N ARG A 83 -6.92 -23.17 -7.87
CA ARG A 83 -6.39 -22.59 -6.64
C ARG A 83 -6.68 -23.56 -5.51
N ARG A 84 -5.68 -24.38 -5.16
CA ARG A 84 -5.75 -25.29 -4.03
C ARG A 84 -5.44 -24.49 -2.78
N PHE A 85 -6.46 -24.15 -2.03
CA PHE A 85 -6.28 -23.53 -0.73
C PHE A 85 -5.82 -24.59 0.29
N PRO A 86 -4.84 -24.28 1.15
CA PRO A 86 -4.48 -25.16 2.25
C PRO A 86 -5.66 -25.30 3.22
N ASN A 87 -5.71 -26.41 3.96
CA ASN A 87 -6.67 -26.57 5.05
C ASN A 87 -6.38 -25.49 6.11
N ALA A 88 -7.45 -24.88 6.65
CA ALA A 88 -7.35 -23.82 7.67
C ALA A 88 -6.56 -24.26 8.91
N GLU A 89 -6.65 -25.54 9.28
CA GLU A 89 -5.93 -26.11 10.44
C GLU A 89 -4.40 -26.19 10.22
N ASN A 90 -3.94 -26.11 8.97
CA ASN A 90 -2.52 -26.24 8.61
C ASN A 90 -1.83 -24.88 8.39
N ILE A 91 -2.50 -23.76 8.69
CA ILE A 91 -1.92 -22.42 8.52
C ILE A 91 -1.08 -22.09 9.75
N THR A 92 0.24 -22.04 9.58
CA THR A 92 1.21 -21.70 10.63
C THR A 92 1.84 -20.33 10.36
N VAL A 93 2.55 -19.76 11.34
CA VAL A 93 3.33 -18.51 11.21
C VAL A 93 4.29 -18.59 10.02
N ASP A 94 4.96 -19.72 9.82
CA ASP A 94 5.86 -19.96 8.68
C ASP A 94 5.13 -19.91 7.33
N THR A 95 3.88 -20.41 7.30
CA THR A 95 3.02 -20.29 6.12
C THR A 95 2.74 -18.83 5.81
N ILE A 96 2.49 -18.00 6.82
CA ILE A 96 2.29 -16.55 6.62
C ILE A 96 3.60 -15.90 6.14
N ASN A 97 4.72 -16.16 6.82
CA ASN A 97 6.05 -15.64 6.47
C ASN A 97 6.41 -15.90 5.00
N SER A 98 6.25 -17.14 4.55
CA SER A 98 6.54 -17.57 3.17
C SER A 98 5.63 -16.96 2.10
N HIS A 99 4.46 -16.45 2.48
CA HIS A 99 3.50 -15.81 1.57
C HIS A 99 3.48 -14.29 1.67
N THR A 100 4.35 -13.69 2.50
CA THR A 100 4.54 -12.23 2.51
C THR A 100 5.42 -11.78 1.35
N TYR A 101 5.28 -10.52 0.92
CA TYR A 101 6.16 -9.93 -0.08
C TYR A 101 7.64 -9.88 0.35
N THR A 102 7.93 -10.03 1.63
CA THR A 102 9.29 -9.99 2.21
C THR A 102 9.83 -11.38 2.52
N ALA A 103 9.23 -12.47 2.01
CA ALA A 103 9.64 -13.83 2.33
C ALA A 103 11.12 -14.13 2.01
N GLU A 104 11.66 -13.51 0.96
CA GLU A 104 13.05 -13.67 0.53
C GLU A 104 14.02 -12.67 1.18
N CYS A 105 13.49 -11.74 1.98
CA CYS A 105 14.27 -10.71 2.65
C CYS A 105 14.69 -11.15 4.07
N PRO A 106 15.82 -10.64 4.59
CA PRO A 106 16.17 -10.83 5.99
C PRO A 106 15.11 -10.23 6.93
N PRO A 107 15.06 -10.69 8.20
CA PRO A 107 14.16 -10.15 9.21
C PRO A 107 14.44 -8.66 9.47
N LEU A 108 13.41 -7.95 9.95
CA LEU A 108 13.49 -6.52 10.20
C LEU A 108 14.08 -6.25 11.59
N ASP A 109 15.30 -5.73 11.65
CA ASP A 109 15.98 -5.44 12.92
C ASP A 109 15.67 -4.04 13.48
N ILE A 110 15.61 -3.04 12.60
CA ILE A 110 15.49 -1.61 12.98
C ILE A 110 14.35 -0.99 12.18
N PHE A 111 13.42 -0.34 12.89
CA PHE A 111 12.37 0.48 12.33
C PHE A 111 12.57 1.94 12.74
N ILE A 112 12.68 2.84 11.77
CA ILE A 112 12.94 4.27 12.01
C ILE A 112 11.76 5.11 11.52
N ARG A 113 11.19 5.93 12.39
CA ARG A 113 10.11 6.88 12.06
C ARG A 113 10.52 8.30 12.39
N THR A 114 10.56 9.15 11.38
CA THR A 114 10.84 10.59 11.52
C THR A 114 9.55 11.40 11.76
N SER A 115 9.71 12.71 11.97
CA SER A 115 8.64 13.72 12.15
C SER A 115 7.92 13.71 13.50
N ASN A 116 8.55 13.21 14.56
CA ASN A 116 8.03 13.24 15.94
C ASN A 116 6.61 12.64 16.11
N VAL A 117 6.27 11.66 15.28
CA VAL A 117 4.96 10.98 15.29
C VAL A 117 5.11 9.55 15.80
N THR A 118 4.38 9.20 16.84
CA THR A 118 4.43 7.86 17.48
C THR A 118 3.37 6.93 16.91
N ARG A 119 3.54 6.52 15.65
CA ARG A 119 2.66 5.54 14.98
C ARG A 119 3.41 4.73 13.92
N LEU A 120 2.97 3.50 13.69
CA LEU A 120 3.49 2.63 12.63
C LEU A 120 2.89 2.90 11.26
N SER A 121 1.68 3.49 11.20
CA SER A 121 1.03 3.83 9.92
C SER A 121 0.81 2.64 8.97
N ASP A 122 0.52 1.46 9.52
CA ASP A 122 0.29 0.22 8.75
C ASP A 122 1.50 -0.21 7.88
N PHE A 123 2.70 0.15 8.32
CA PHE A 123 3.93 -0.20 7.63
C PHE A 123 4.61 -1.41 8.30
N MET A 124 4.78 -2.49 7.55
CA MET A 124 5.49 -3.72 7.93
C MET A 124 5.06 -4.32 9.30
N LEU A 125 3.76 -4.27 9.62
CA LEU A 125 3.26 -4.70 10.94
C LEU A 125 3.64 -6.14 11.30
N TRP A 126 3.57 -7.05 10.32
CA TRP A 126 3.91 -8.45 10.51
C TRP A 126 5.41 -8.65 10.79
N GLN A 127 6.25 -7.95 10.01
CA GLN A 127 7.71 -8.03 10.14
C GLN A 127 8.21 -7.33 11.40
N CYS A 128 7.54 -6.25 11.84
CA CYS A 128 7.88 -5.53 13.06
C CYS A 128 7.47 -6.26 14.35
N HIS A 129 6.71 -7.35 14.25
CA HIS A 129 6.08 -7.96 15.43
C HIS A 129 7.11 -8.63 16.36
N GLU A 130 8.22 -9.12 15.80
CA GLU A 130 9.21 -9.93 16.50
C GLU A 130 10.61 -9.34 16.34
N ASN A 131 11.28 -9.13 17.48
CA ASN A 131 12.69 -8.74 17.58
C ASN A 131 13.11 -7.42 16.89
N THR A 132 12.16 -6.62 16.38
CA THR A 132 12.41 -5.30 15.79
C THR A 132 12.55 -4.20 16.84
N HIS A 133 13.56 -3.33 16.68
CA HIS A 133 13.75 -2.14 17.49
C HIS A 133 13.16 -0.90 16.80
N ILE A 134 12.22 -0.24 17.48
CA ILE A 134 11.48 0.90 16.93
C ILE A 134 12.04 2.22 17.48
N PHE A 135 12.44 3.12 16.58
CA PHE A 135 13.00 4.44 16.90
C PHE A 135 12.11 5.55 16.33
N PHE A 136 11.73 6.50 17.18
CA PHE A 136 11.00 7.70 16.79
C PHE A 136 11.93 8.92 16.87
N LEU A 137 12.22 9.54 15.73
CA LEU A 137 13.07 10.71 15.63
C LEU A 137 12.23 11.98 15.48
N LYS A 138 12.76 13.06 16.06
CA LYS A 138 12.12 14.38 16.02
C LYS A 138 12.35 15.12 14.70
N CYS A 139 13.45 14.82 13.99
CA CYS A 139 13.78 15.46 12.71
C CYS A 139 12.74 15.16 11.63
N PHE A 140 12.57 16.05 10.66
CA PHE A 140 11.76 15.76 9.49
C PHE A 140 12.50 14.84 8.50
N TRP A 141 11.78 14.18 7.60
CA TRP A 141 12.41 13.30 6.60
C TRP A 141 13.44 14.01 5.71
N PRO A 142 13.21 15.24 5.21
CA PRO A 142 14.22 15.95 4.43
C PRO A 142 15.48 16.33 5.20
N GLU A 143 15.42 16.33 6.53
CA GLU A 143 16.54 16.66 7.43
C GLU A 143 17.28 15.40 7.92
N PHE A 144 16.76 14.21 7.64
CA PHE A 144 17.35 12.96 8.08
C PHE A 144 18.64 12.68 7.32
N ASP A 145 19.74 12.59 8.06
CA ASP A 145 21.10 12.45 7.54
C ASP A 145 21.88 11.46 8.42
N LEU A 146 23.11 11.13 8.05
CA LEU A 146 23.98 10.18 8.75
C LEU A 146 24.15 10.53 10.23
N TRP A 147 24.20 11.81 10.58
CA TRP A 147 24.29 12.28 11.96
C TRP A 147 23.06 11.92 12.82
N HIS A 148 21.88 11.78 12.19
CA HIS A 148 20.66 11.32 12.84
C HIS A 148 20.60 9.79 12.91
N PHE A 149 21.18 9.09 11.93
CA PHE A 149 21.21 7.63 11.88
C PHE A 149 22.24 7.01 12.84
N LEU A 150 23.42 7.62 13.00
CA LEU A 150 24.50 7.04 13.79
C LEU A 150 24.13 6.77 15.27
N PRO A 151 23.43 7.68 15.99
CA PRO A 151 22.96 7.40 17.34
C PRO A 151 22.00 6.20 17.40
N VAL A 152 21.11 6.08 16.41
CA VAL A 152 20.15 4.97 16.31
C VAL A 152 20.89 3.64 16.15
N LEU A 153 21.90 3.60 15.26
CA LEU A 153 22.69 2.41 15.01
C LEU A 153 23.49 1.98 16.26
N LEU A 154 24.14 2.94 16.93
CA LEU A 154 24.90 2.68 18.15
C LEU A 154 24.00 2.14 19.28
N GLU A 155 22.82 2.73 19.44
CA GLU A 155 21.85 2.28 20.43
C GLU A 155 21.35 0.86 20.13
N TRP A 156 21.05 0.56 18.86
CA TRP A 156 20.70 -0.80 18.44
C TRP A 156 21.83 -1.79 18.72
N GLN A 157 23.07 -1.49 18.32
CA GLN A 157 24.23 -2.37 18.58
C GLN A 157 24.41 -2.65 20.08
N TRP A 158 24.23 -1.63 20.92
CA TRP A 158 24.35 -1.81 22.38
C TRP A 158 23.24 -2.70 22.94
N ARG A 159 21.99 -2.51 22.49
CA ARG A 159 20.85 -3.35 22.88
C ARG A 159 21.04 -4.80 22.44
N GLN A 160 21.52 -5.03 21.21
CA GLN A 160 21.83 -6.36 20.70
C GLN A 160 22.89 -7.07 21.56
N LYS A 161 23.98 -6.39 21.90
CA LYS A 161 25.01 -6.94 22.79
C LYS A 161 24.43 -7.37 24.15
N LYS A 162 23.55 -6.55 24.74
CA LYS A 162 22.91 -6.86 26.03
C LYS A 162 21.97 -8.06 25.95
N LEU A 163 21.26 -8.25 24.83
CA LEU A 163 20.43 -9.42 24.60
C LEU A 163 21.29 -10.69 24.53
N LEU A 164 22.38 -10.66 23.78
CA LEU A 164 23.34 -11.77 23.67
C LEU A 164 23.96 -12.14 25.03
N GLU A 165 24.34 -11.17 25.84
CA GLU A 165 24.86 -11.42 27.20
C GLU A 165 23.82 -12.06 28.12
N LYS A 166 22.53 -11.72 27.97
CA LYS A 166 21.44 -12.31 28.75
C LYS A 166 21.17 -13.76 28.36
N GLU A 167 21.32 -14.09 27.08
CA GLU A 167 21.11 -15.44 26.55
C GLU A 167 22.27 -16.39 26.84
N SER A 168 23.47 -15.87 27.13
CA SER A 168 24.61 -16.66 27.57
C SER A 168 24.66 -16.72 29.11
N PRO A 169 24.03 -17.70 29.78
CA PRO A 169 24.18 -17.85 31.23
C PRO A 169 25.67 -18.04 31.55
N ARG A 170 26.18 -17.21 32.47
CA ARG A 170 27.55 -17.31 32.98
C ARG A 170 27.78 -18.76 33.42
N LYS A 171 28.71 -19.43 32.72
CA LYS A 171 29.17 -20.78 32.99
C LYS A 171 30.05 -20.82 34.23
#